data_AF-A0A0U5IEM0-F1
#
_entry.id   AF-A0A0U5IEM0-F1
#
_cell.length_a   1.000
_cell.length_b   1.000
_cell.length_c   1.000
_cell.angle_alpha   90.00
_cell.angle_beta   90.00
_cell.angle_gamma   90.00
#
_symmetry.space_group_name_H-M   'P 1'
#
loop_
_entity.id
_entity.type
_entity.pdbx_description
1 polymer ?
#
loop_
_entity_poly.entity_id
_entity_poly.type
_entity_poly.pdbx_seq_one_letter_code
_entity_poly.pdbx_strand_id
1 'polypeptide(L)'
;MKMVKYTSIPLAAVVASVFVAGCEAPPPETVQLGYRGLAMEHVQNPGDLARNYKANQPPAVIPAAPPGGPKVSEVYQNVQVLSDLTVADFTRLMVAVTTWVAPEQGCNYCHVPGNWASDDIYTKVVSRRMFQMTQQTNSAWKDHVAQTGVTCYTCHRGKPVPEYVWTTDPGPDLPSGVSPTGQNIASSTVAYASLPFDPFTPFLDQANEIRVIGNAALPSGNLASIKQAEWTYGLMMQISDALGVNCTFCHNSRSFFAWDQSTPQRTTAWYAIRHVREINQEYIWPLNEVLPATRKGPLGDPYRVSCVTCHQGAYKPLYGAQMLKDYPALAGPTLIAAPAEAAPVEPAAPAPAAQPKQM
;
A
#
# COMPACT_ATOMS: atom_id res chain seq x y z
N MET A 1 -25.57 -14.00 -64.38
CA MET A 1 -24.42 -13.28 -63.78
C MET A 1 -24.90 -12.63 -62.48
N LYS A 2 -24.71 -13.28 -61.32
CA LYS A 2 -25.02 -12.67 -60.01
C LYS A 2 -23.69 -12.27 -59.37
N MET A 3 -23.44 -10.96 -59.34
CA MET A 3 -22.30 -10.38 -58.63
C MET A 3 -22.47 -10.62 -57.14
N VAL A 4 -21.74 -11.60 -56.61
CA VAL A 4 -21.55 -11.75 -55.16
C VAL A 4 -20.68 -10.57 -54.73
N LYS A 5 -21.26 -9.67 -53.93
CA LYS A 5 -20.63 -8.42 -53.50
C LYS A 5 -19.36 -8.72 -52.70
N TYR A 6 -18.21 -8.25 -53.18
CA TYR A 6 -16.89 -8.30 -52.53
C TYR A 6 -16.80 -7.58 -51.17
N THR A 7 -17.88 -6.96 -50.69
CA THR A 7 -17.96 -6.25 -49.41
C THR A 7 -18.18 -7.16 -48.19
N SER A 8 -18.49 -8.45 -48.37
CA SER A 8 -18.77 -9.39 -47.27
C SER A 8 -17.52 -10.01 -46.63
N ILE A 9 -16.42 -10.13 -47.37
CA ILE A 9 -15.15 -10.69 -46.89
C ILE A 9 -14.45 -9.78 -45.85
N PRO A 10 -14.29 -8.46 -46.08
CA PRO A 10 -13.66 -7.59 -45.07
C PRO A 10 -14.50 -7.48 -43.79
N LEU A 11 -15.84 -7.54 -43.90
CA LEU A 11 -16.73 -7.51 -42.73
C LEU A 11 -16.60 -8.78 -41.88
N ALA A 12 -16.48 -9.95 -42.51
CA ALA A 12 -16.26 -11.21 -41.81
C ALA A 12 -14.89 -11.28 -41.12
N ALA A 13 -13.84 -10.73 -41.75
CA ALA A 13 -12.50 -10.64 -41.16
C ALA A 13 -12.46 -9.67 -39.96
N VAL A 14 -13.16 -8.53 -40.04
CA VAL A 14 -13.30 -7.58 -38.92
C VAL A 14 -14.08 -8.22 -37.76
N VAL A 15 -15.20 -8.88 -38.04
CA VAL A 15 -15.98 -9.59 -37.01
C VAL A 15 -15.16 -10.73 -36.38
N ALA A 16 -14.42 -11.52 -37.17
CA ALA A 16 -13.53 -12.55 -36.64
C ALA A 16 -12.39 -11.96 -35.79
N SER A 17 -11.82 -10.82 -36.18
CA SER A 17 -10.78 -10.15 -35.39
C SER A 17 -11.30 -9.60 -34.05
N VAL A 18 -12.58 -9.25 -33.96
CA VAL A 18 -13.24 -8.86 -32.70
C VAL A 18 -13.42 -10.07 -31.76
N PHE A 19 -13.60 -11.29 -32.30
CA PHE A 19 -13.71 -12.52 -31.48
C PHE A 19 -12.36 -13.08 -30.98
N VAL A 20 -11.22 -12.61 -31.48
CA VAL A 20 -9.87 -13.09 -31.10
C VAL A 20 -9.06 -12.02 -30.34
N ALA A 21 -9.72 -10.96 -29.87
CA ALA A 21 -9.07 -9.75 -29.34
C ALA A 21 -8.36 -9.88 -27.97
N GLY A 22 -8.08 -11.09 -27.49
CA GLY A 22 -7.44 -11.32 -26.17
C GLY A 22 -6.45 -12.47 -26.12
N CYS A 23 -5.90 -12.91 -27.26
CA CYS A 23 -4.90 -13.98 -27.29
C CYS A 23 -3.47 -13.43 -27.15
N GLU A 24 -2.71 -14.04 -26.25
CA GLU A 24 -1.26 -13.84 -26.13
C GLU A 24 -0.49 -14.95 -26.86
N ALA A 25 0.66 -14.62 -27.44
CA ALA A 25 1.47 -15.57 -28.17
C ALA A 25 2.26 -16.52 -27.22
N PRO A 26 2.25 -17.84 -27.46
CA PRO A 26 3.08 -18.79 -26.71
C PRO A 26 4.56 -18.73 -27.13
N PRO A 27 5.50 -19.23 -26.30
CA PRO A 27 5.27 -19.80 -24.97
C PRO A 27 5.21 -18.73 -23.86
N PRO A 28 4.37 -18.92 -22.83
CA PRO A 28 4.45 -18.11 -21.63
C PRO A 28 5.67 -18.51 -20.77
N GLU A 29 6.03 -17.67 -19.82
CA GLU A 29 6.92 -18.02 -18.72
C GLU A 29 6.10 -18.63 -17.57
N THR A 30 6.59 -19.74 -17.01
CA THR A 30 5.91 -20.48 -15.94
C THR A 30 6.83 -20.69 -14.75
N VAL A 31 6.34 -20.38 -13.55
CA VAL A 31 7.05 -20.59 -12.28
C VAL A 31 6.24 -21.55 -11.41
N GLN A 32 6.81 -22.72 -11.09
CA GLN A 32 6.19 -23.67 -10.17
C GLN A 32 6.33 -23.18 -8.72
N LEU A 33 5.22 -23.09 -7.99
CA LEU A 33 5.15 -22.56 -6.63
C LEU A 33 4.83 -23.63 -5.57
N GLY A 34 4.29 -24.78 -5.98
CA GLY A 34 3.94 -25.88 -5.07
C GLY A 34 4.46 -27.24 -5.53
N TYR A 35 4.05 -28.29 -4.79
CA TYR A 35 4.43 -29.66 -5.14
C TYR A 35 3.90 -30.06 -6.53
N ARG A 36 4.67 -30.87 -7.25
CA ARG A 36 4.34 -31.34 -8.60
C ARG A 36 2.93 -31.96 -8.65
N GLY A 37 2.16 -31.64 -9.68
CA GLY A 37 0.79 -32.14 -9.88
C GLY A 37 -0.29 -31.39 -9.09
N LEU A 38 0.05 -30.39 -8.27
CA LEU A 38 -0.92 -29.53 -7.60
C LEU A 38 -1.39 -28.33 -8.44
N ALA A 39 -0.75 -28.09 -9.59
CA ALA A 39 -1.00 -26.92 -10.45
C ALA A 39 -0.90 -25.57 -9.69
N MET A 40 -0.09 -25.52 -8.64
CA MET A 40 0.32 -24.27 -8.01
C MET A 40 1.48 -23.70 -8.80
N GLU A 41 1.16 -22.91 -9.81
CA GLU A 41 2.10 -22.28 -10.73
C GLU A 41 1.64 -20.87 -11.10
N HIS A 42 2.61 -20.01 -11.39
CA HIS A 42 2.37 -18.67 -11.92
C HIS A 42 2.74 -18.65 -13.40
N VAL A 43 1.90 -18.03 -14.22
CA VAL A 43 2.04 -17.98 -15.68
C VAL A 43 2.02 -16.53 -16.10
N GLN A 44 3.00 -16.10 -16.89
CA GLN A 44 3.13 -14.71 -17.33
C GLN A 44 3.55 -14.61 -18.80
N ASN A 45 3.13 -13.53 -19.44
CA ASN A 45 3.63 -13.14 -20.74
C ASN A 45 5.04 -12.54 -20.62
N PRO A 46 6.06 -13.04 -21.34
CA PRO A 46 7.41 -12.49 -21.27
C PRO A 46 7.50 -11.03 -21.73
N GLY A 47 6.71 -10.66 -22.74
CA GLY A 47 6.65 -9.30 -23.26
C GLY A 47 6.06 -8.32 -22.25
N ASP A 48 5.02 -8.73 -21.52
CA ASP A 48 4.36 -7.89 -20.53
C ASP A 48 5.22 -7.77 -19.26
N LEU A 49 5.85 -8.87 -18.86
CA LEU A 49 6.84 -8.87 -17.79
C LEU A 49 7.98 -7.89 -18.08
N ALA A 50 8.53 -7.92 -19.29
CA ALA A 50 9.60 -6.98 -19.70
C ALA A 50 9.13 -5.51 -19.69
N ARG A 51 7.90 -5.23 -20.14
CA ARG A 51 7.32 -3.88 -20.10
C ARG A 51 7.10 -3.41 -18.65
N ASN A 52 6.53 -4.26 -17.80
CA ASN A 52 6.31 -3.94 -16.40
C ASN A 52 7.64 -3.72 -15.65
N TYR A 53 8.65 -4.56 -15.91
CA TYR A 53 10.00 -4.38 -15.36
C TYR A 53 10.61 -3.05 -15.77
N LYS A 54 10.51 -2.67 -17.04
CA LYS A 54 11.01 -1.37 -17.53
C LYS A 54 10.28 -0.19 -16.89
N ALA A 55 8.97 -0.30 -16.64
CA ALA A 55 8.17 0.74 -15.97
C ALA A 55 8.46 0.85 -14.46
N ASN A 56 9.07 -0.18 -13.86
CA ASN A 56 9.33 -0.28 -12.43
C ASN A 56 10.83 -0.16 -12.08
N GLN A 57 11.60 0.59 -12.89
CA GLN A 57 13.01 0.86 -12.57
C GLN A 57 13.14 1.89 -11.44
N PRO A 58 14.04 1.65 -10.46
CA PRO A 58 14.36 2.66 -9.45
C PRO A 58 15.12 3.84 -10.09
N PRO A 59 15.02 5.05 -9.52
CA PRO A 59 15.78 6.19 -9.99
C PRO A 59 17.27 6.03 -9.65
N ALA A 60 18.11 6.78 -10.35
CA ALA A 60 19.54 6.81 -10.04
C ALA A 60 19.80 7.30 -8.61
N VAL A 61 20.77 6.68 -7.94
CA VAL A 61 21.15 7.02 -6.56
C VAL A 61 21.94 8.33 -6.56
N ILE A 62 21.62 9.23 -5.64
CA ILE A 62 22.41 10.44 -5.42
C ILE A 62 23.68 10.05 -4.64
N PRO A 63 24.89 10.49 -5.05
CA PRO A 63 26.14 10.17 -4.35
C PRO A 63 26.06 10.45 -2.85
N ALA A 64 26.71 9.61 -2.05
CA ALA A 64 26.75 9.78 -0.59
C ALA A 64 27.37 11.13 -0.22
N ALA A 65 26.82 11.76 0.82
CA ALA A 65 27.39 12.99 1.35
C ALA A 65 28.73 12.70 2.05
N PRO A 66 29.67 13.66 2.07
CA PRO A 66 30.87 13.54 2.88
C PRO A 66 30.51 13.34 4.37
N PRO A 67 31.24 12.48 5.11
CA PRO A 67 30.96 12.26 6.52
C PRO A 67 31.32 13.49 7.37
N GLY A 68 30.60 13.68 8.47
CA GLY A 68 30.86 14.74 9.44
C GLY A 68 30.13 16.07 9.14
N GLY A 69 30.54 17.11 9.85
CA GLY A 69 29.88 18.42 9.83
C GLY A 69 28.81 18.60 10.91
N PRO A 70 28.28 19.83 11.06
CA PRO A 70 27.31 20.15 12.11
C PRO A 70 26.00 19.39 11.90
N LYS A 71 25.28 19.16 13.00
CA LYS A 71 23.94 18.57 12.96
C LYS A 71 22.93 19.59 12.50
N VAL A 72 21.86 19.13 11.87
CA VAL A 72 20.79 20.04 11.43
C VAL A 72 20.08 20.72 12.59
N SER A 73 19.99 20.07 13.76
CA SER A 73 19.44 20.67 14.98
C SER A 73 20.24 21.87 15.50
N GLU A 74 21.51 21.99 15.13
CA GLU A 74 22.39 23.09 15.53
C GLU A 74 22.31 24.28 14.56
N VAL A 75 21.86 24.03 13.32
CA VAL A 75 21.94 25.00 12.21
C VAL A 75 20.56 25.47 11.74
N TYR A 76 19.59 24.57 11.67
CA TYR A 76 18.27 24.84 11.11
C TYR A 76 17.21 24.99 12.20
N GLN A 77 16.21 25.82 11.90
CA GLN A 77 15.02 25.98 12.74
C GLN A 77 13.94 24.99 12.30
N ASN A 78 13.09 24.58 13.25
CA ASN A 78 11.88 23.77 13.01
C ASN A 78 12.12 22.39 12.33
N VAL A 79 13.25 21.73 12.65
CA VAL A 79 13.51 20.33 12.25
C VAL A 79 13.02 19.39 13.35
N GLN A 80 11.92 18.66 13.09
CA GLN A 80 11.23 17.85 14.10
C GLN A 80 11.46 16.34 13.96
N VAL A 81 11.79 15.85 12.76
CA VAL A 81 11.89 14.41 12.45
C VAL A 81 13.32 13.98 12.10
N LEU A 82 14.04 14.84 11.37
CA LEU A 82 15.35 14.52 10.80
C LEU A 82 16.49 15.21 11.56
N SER A 83 16.31 15.49 12.85
CA SER A 83 17.17 16.38 13.67
C SER A 83 18.62 15.92 13.79
N ASP A 84 18.86 14.62 13.70
CA ASP A 84 20.19 14.02 13.96
C ASP A 84 21.03 13.86 12.71
N LEU A 85 20.52 14.28 11.54
CA LEU A 85 21.29 14.27 10.31
C LEU A 85 22.37 15.35 10.35
N THR A 86 23.48 15.08 9.66
CA THR A 86 24.42 16.15 9.29
C THR A 86 23.73 17.07 8.27
N VAL A 87 24.16 18.33 8.18
CA VAL A 87 23.65 19.26 7.15
C VAL A 87 23.81 18.68 5.73
N ALA A 88 24.90 17.95 5.48
CA ALA A 88 25.17 17.36 4.17
C ALA A 88 24.22 16.19 3.85
N ASP A 89 23.98 15.29 4.80
CA ASP A 89 23.02 14.19 4.65
C ASP A 89 21.58 14.68 4.52
N PHE A 90 21.21 15.70 5.30
CA PHE A 90 19.91 16.34 5.19
C PHE A 90 19.70 16.96 3.81
N THR A 91 20.68 17.71 3.32
CA THR A 91 20.62 18.31 1.98
C THR A 91 20.48 17.23 0.90
N ARG A 92 21.28 16.17 0.98
CA ARG A 92 21.18 15.02 0.07
C ARG A 92 19.78 14.39 0.08
N LEU A 93 19.19 14.20 1.26
CA LEU A 93 17.85 13.66 1.40
C LEU A 93 16.78 14.61 0.83
N MET A 94 16.89 15.92 1.05
CA MET A 94 15.96 16.89 0.46
C MET A 94 16.01 16.88 -1.08
N VAL A 95 17.21 16.75 -1.68
CA VAL A 95 17.35 16.58 -3.14
C VAL A 95 16.67 15.29 -3.60
N ALA A 96 16.87 14.18 -2.89
CA ALA A 96 16.23 12.90 -3.22
C ALA A 96 14.71 12.98 -3.16
N VAL A 97 14.16 13.56 -2.10
CA VAL A 97 12.71 13.71 -1.91
C VAL A 97 12.12 14.60 -2.98
N THR A 98 12.83 15.66 -3.39
CA THR A 98 12.42 16.52 -4.50
C THR A 98 12.28 15.71 -5.79
N THR A 99 13.28 14.88 -6.14
CA THR A 99 13.20 14.06 -7.37
C THR A 99 12.16 12.95 -7.28
N TRP A 100 11.89 12.44 -6.08
CA TRP A 100 10.95 11.35 -5.88
C TRP A 100 9.48 11.77 -5.82
N VAL A 101 9.20 13.01 -5.42
CA VAL A 101 7.84 13.51 -5.16
C VAL A 101 7.44 14.62 -6.12
N ALA A 102 8.27 15.66 -6.28
CA ALA A 102 7.89 16.87 -7.01
C ALA A 102 9.05 17.41 -7.88
N PRO A 103 9.58 16.60 -8.81
CA PRO A 103 10.73 16.98 -9.63
C PRO A 103 10.45 18.20 -10.51
N GLU A 104 9.19 18.39 -10.95
CA GLU A 104 8.79 19.51 -11.80
C GLU A 104 8.63 20.82 -11.02
N GLN A 105 8.10 20.75 -9.79
CA GLN A 105 7.83 21.91 -8.95
C GLN A 105 9.05 22.30 -8.09
N GLY A 106 9.98 21.37 -7.89
CA GLY A 106 11.21 21.58 -7.13
C GLY A 106 10.97 21.81 -5.64
N CYS A 107 11.95 22.42 -4.98
CA CYS A 107 11.97 22.60 -3.52
C CYS A 107 10.75 23.39 -3.00
N ASN A 108 10.24 24.34 -3.78
CA ASN A 108 9.11 25.20 -3.40
C ASN A 108 7.77 24.47 -3.40
N TYR A 109 7.71 23.20 -3.83
CA TYR A 109 6.49 22.40 -3.66
C TYR A 109 6.11 22.22 -2.19
N CYS A 110 7.12 22.03 -1.33
CA CYS A 110 6.94 21.80 0.10
C CYS A 110 7.41 22.97 0.98
N HIS A 111 7.85 24.09 0.39
CA HIS A 111 8.43 25.18 1.16
C HIS A 111 7.89 26.53 0.72
N VAL A 112 7.67 27.41 1.70
CA VAL A 112 7.39 28.82 1.47
C VAL A 112 8.66 29.48 0.92
N PRO A 113 8.62 30.12 -0.26
CA PRO A 113 9.79 30.77 -0.85
C PRO A 113 10.42 31.77 0.12
N GLY A 114 11.74 31.67 0.31
CA GLY A 114 12.48 32.53 1.23
C GLY A 114 12.33 32.18 2.72
N ASN A 115 11.47 31.23 3.10
CA ASN A 115 11.31 30.78 4.48
C ASN A 115 11.17 29.25 4.58
N TRP A 116 12.32 28.57 4.56
CA TRP A 116 12.41 27.11 4.64
C TRP A 116 11.86 26.52 5.95
N ALA A 117 11.90 27.27 7.05
CA ALA A 117 11.46 26.83 8.38
C ALA A 117 9.94 26.91 8.57
N SER A 118 9.24 27.78 7.82
CA SER A 118 7.79 27.95 7.90
C SER A 118 7.02 26.68 7.56
N ASP A 119 5.94 26.42 8.30
CA ASP A 119 4.96 25.36 8.03
C ASP A 119 3.67 25.90 7.40
N ASP A 120 3.68 27.16 6.95
CA ASP A 120 2.56 27.86 6.30
C ASP A 120 2.32 27.40 4.84
N ILE A 121 2.43 26.09 4.61
CA ILE A 121 2.08 25.40 3.38
C ILE A 121 1.75 23.94 3.70
N TYR A 122 0.55 23.49 3.33
CA TYR A 122 0.05 22.16 3.74
C TYR A 122 0.96 21.00 3.30
N THR A 123 1.62 21.13 2.15
CA THR A 123 2.52 20.11 1.60
C THR A 123 3.72 19.85 2.51
N LYS A 124 4.18 20.82 3.30
CA LYS A 124 5.24 20.60 4.29
C LYS A 124 4.73 19.81 5.49
N VAL A 125 3.55 20.14 5.98
CA VAL A 125 2.89 19.42 7.08
C VAL A 125 2.69 17.96 6.69
N VAL A 126 2.17 17.71 5.48
CA VAL A 126 2.03 16.37 4.91
C VAL A 126 3.39 15.67 4.75
N SER A 127 4.40 16.35 4.19
CA SER A 127 5.73 15.77 3.99
C SER A 127 6.37 15.33 5.30
N ARG A 128 6.23 16.13 6.37
CA ARG A 128 6.71 15.76 7.71
C ARG A 128 6.05 14.47 8.21
N ARG A 129 4.73 14.34 8.03
CA ARG A 129 4.01 13.12 8.42
C ARG A 129 4.42 11.92 7.56
N MET A 130 4.71 12.11 6.27
CA MET A 130 5.19 11.06 5.38
C MET A 130 6.61 10.56 5.74
N PHE A 131 7.49 11.42 6.26
CA PHE A 131 8.77 10.97 6.81
C PHE A 131 8.58 10.04 8.01
N GLN A 132 7.70 10.42 8.94
CA GLN A 132 7.38 9.58 10.11
C GLN A 132 6.78 8.24 9.67
N MET A 133 5.82 8.26 8.75
CA MET A 133 5.23 7.05 8.16
C MET A 133 6.30 6.14 7.56
N THR A 134 7.20 6.71 6.74
CA THR A 134 8.26 5.96 6.07
C THR A 134 9.22 5.32 7.08
N GLN A 135 9.65 6.08 8.10
CA GLN A 135 10.50 5.59 9.17
C GLN A 135 9.80 4.50 10.00
N GLN A 136 8.51 4.64 10.29
CA GLN A 136 7.72 3.63 10.98
C GLN A 136 7.62 2.35 10.15
N THR A 137 7.26 2.45 8.86
CA THR A 137 7.23 1.31 7.95
C THR A 137 8.56 0.56 7.93
N ASN A 138 9.67 1.28 7.77
CA ASN A 138 10.98 0.66 7.61
C ASN A 138 11.54 0.05 8.91
N SER A 139 11.13 0.58 10.06
CA SER A 139 11.62 0.11 11.36
C SER A 139 10.74 -0.98 11.96
N ALA A 140 9.41 -0.83 11.93
CA ALA A 140 8.45 -1.67 12.65
C ALA A 140 7.79 -2.74 11.77
N TRP A 141 7.66 -2.53 10.45
CA TRP A 141 6.92 -3.44 9.56
C TRP A 141 7.82 -4.40 8.77
N LYS A 142 8.92 -4.86 9.37
CA LYS A 142 9.90 -5.74 8.72
C LYS A 142 9.35 -7.11 8.34
N ASP A 143 8.31 -7.61 9.01
CA ASP A 143 7.61 -8.83 8.59
C ASP A 143 6.89 -8.70 7.24
N HIS A 144 6.69 -7.46 6.79
CA HIS A 144 6.16 -7.14 5.48
C HIS A 144 7.26 -6.63 4.52
N VAL A 145 7.96 -5.54 4.86
CA VAL A 145 8.90 -4.86 3.94
C VAL A 145 10.34 -5.39 4.00
N ALA A 146 10.63 -6.28 4.96
CA ALA A 146 11.96 -6.83 5.23
C ALA A 146 13.03 -5.72 5.28
N GLN A 147 14.24 -6.00 4.78
CA GLN A 147 15.31 -5.01 4.65
C GLN A 147 15.23 -4.20 3.34
N THR A 148 14.23 -4.48 2.48
CA THR A 148 14.04 -3.71 1.24
C THR A 148 13.54 -2.31 1.58
N GLY A 149 12.56 -2.26 2.49
CA GLY A 149 11.94 -1.02 2.92
C GLY A 149 11.19 -0.30 1.80
N VAL A 150 10.80 0.94 2.11
CA VAL A 150 10.11 1.86 1.21
C VAL A 150 10.81 3.23 1.22
N THR A 151 10.63 3.97 0.15
CA THR A 151 11.02 5.38 0.02
C THR A 151 9.83 6.19 -0.51
N CYS A 152 9.97 7.50 -0.60
CA CYS A 152 8.94 8.35 -1.22
C CYS A 152 8.62 7.90 -2.65
N TYR A 153 9.64 7.45 -3.39
CA TYR A 153 9.47 7.00 -4.78
C TYR A 153 8.62 5.75 -4.91
N THR A 154 8.57 4.89 -3.89
CA THR A 154 7.77 3.65 -3.90
C THR A 154 6.33 3.93 -4.31
N CYS A 155 5.74 5.00 -3.75
CA CYS A 155 4.37 5.43 -4.05
C CYS A 155 4.33 6.57 -5.08
N HIS A 156 5.12 7.62 -4.88
CA HIS A 156 4.98 8.87 -5.65
C HIS A 156 5.45 8.76 -7.09
N ARG A 157 6.47 7.94 -7.38
CA ARG A 157 7.01 7.75 -8.75
C ARG A 157 7.28 9.08 -9.49
N GLY A 158 7.77 10.09 -8.77
CA GLY A 158 8.04 11.43 -9.33
C GLY A 158 6.80 12.32 -9.51
N LYS A 159 5.65 11.95 -8.95
CA LYS A 159 4.41 12.73 -8.99
C LYS A 159 3.99 13.18 -7.59
N PRO A 160 3.56 14.45 -7.41
CA PRO A 160 3.20 14.92 -6.08
C PRO A 160 1.96 14.24 -5.49
N VAL A 161 1.09 13.74 -6.35
CA VAL A 161 -0.01 12.84 -6.00
C VAL A 161 0.36 11.46 -6.54
N PRO A 162 0.45 10.41 -5.70
CA PRO A 162 0.65 9.05 -6.18
C PRO A 162 -0.44 8.67 -7.18
N GLU A 163 -0.07 7.99 -8.26
CA GLU A 163 -1.00 7.64 -9.35
C GLU A 163 -2.07 6.64 -8.88
N TYR A 164 -1.67 5.69 -8.04
CA TYR A 164 -2.52 4.61 -7.56
C TYR A 164 -2.98 4.89 -6.13
N VAL A 165 -3.95 5.79 -6.01
CA VAL A 165 -4.68 6.07 -4.76
C VAL A 165 -6.13 5.64 -4.89
N TRP A 166 -6.84 5.57 -3.76
CA TRP A 166 -8.26 5.24 -3.77
C TRP A 166 -9.04 6.08 -2.75
N THR A 167 -10.35 6.17 -2.96
CA THR A 167 -11.36 6.72 -2.06
C THR A 167 -12.54 5.77 -2.01
N THR A 168 -13.43 5.93 -1.05
CA THR A 168 -14.67 5.14 -0.99
C THR A 168 -15.48 5.40 -2.25
N ASP A 169 -15.83 4.33 -2.94
CA ASP A 169 -16.57 4.38 -4.20
C ASP A 169 -18.07 4.38 -3.89
N PRO A 170 -18.83 5.46 -4.20
CA PRO A 170 -20.27 5.48 -4.00
C PRO A 170 -21.03 4.54 -4.96
N GLY A 171 -20.34 4.01 -5.98
CA GLY A 171 -20.94 3.24 -7.07
C GLY A 171 -21.53 4.13 -8.16
N PRO A 172 -22.23 3.52 -9.13
CA PRO A 172 -22.84 4.26 -10.23
C PRO A 172 -24.01 5.13 -9.76
N ASP A 173 -24.31 6.18 -10.53
CA ASP A 173 -25.53 6.98 -10.32
C ASP A 173 -26.78 6.10 -10.48
N LEU A 174 -27.60 6.05 -9.43
CA LEU A 174 -28.86 5.31 -9.40
C LEU A 174 -30.04 6.25 -9.14
N PRO A 175 -31.27 5.88 -9.56
CA PRO A 175 -32.47 6.62 -9.19
C PRO A 175 -32.62 6.72 -7.67
N SER A 176 -33.14 7.85 -7.18
CA SER A 176 -33.20 8.18 -5.74
C SER A 176 -33.98 7.20 -4.85
N GLY A 177 -34.74 6.28 -5.43
CA GLY A 177 -35.46 5.21 -4.71
C GLY A 177 -34.73 3.86 -4.66
N VAL A 178 -33.53 3.77 -5.22
CA VAL A 178 -32.74 2.52 -5.31
C VAL A 178 -31.45 2.69 -4.53
N SER A 179 -31.23 1.83 -3.53
CA SER A 179 -29.95 1.79 -2.82
C SER A 179 -28.89 1.08 -3.67
N PRO A 180 -27.65 1.62 -3.73
CA PRO A 180 -26.53 0.92 -4.35
C PRO A 180 -26.35 -0.49 -3.79
N THR A 181 -26.13 -1.45 -4.68
CA THR A 181 -25.92 -2.87 -4.33
C THR A 181 -24.54 -3.15 -3.75
N GLY A 182 -23.58 -2.23 -3.94
CA GLY A 182 -22.18 -2.42 -3.56
C GLY A 182 -21.41 -3.42 -4.44
N GLN A 183 -22.04 -4.00 -5.47
CA GLN A 183 -21.50 -5.00 -6.41
C GLN A 183 -22.31 -5.00 -7.72
N ASN A 184 -22.05 -5.95 -8.64
CA ASN A 184 -22.75 -6.13 -9.93
C ASN A 184 -22.44 -5.07 -11.01
N ILE A 185 -21.23 -4.52 -10.99
CA ILE A 185 -20.68 -3.69 -12.08
C ILE A 185 -19.32 -4.25 -12.48
N ALA A 186 -18.89 -4.03 -13.72
CA ALA A 186 -17.52 -4.32 -14.11
C ALA A 186 -16.59 -3.26 -13.47
N SER A 187 -15.83 -3.66 -12.44
CA SER A 187 -14.94 -2.75 -11.71
C SER A 187 -13.49 -3.17 -11.86
N SER A 188 -12.64 -2.25 -12.30
CA SER A 188 -11.19 -2.47 -12.36
C SER A 188 -10.58 -2.74 -10.98
N THR A 189 -11.19 -2.26 -9.90
CA THR A 189 -10.74 -2.51 -8.51
C THR A 189 -10.68 -3.99 -8.16
N VAL A 190 -11.61 -4.78 -8.73
CA VAL A 190 -11.71 -6.23 -8.52
C VAL A 190 -11.46 -7.00 -9.80
N ALA A 191 -10.48 -6.52 -10.59
CA ALA A 191 -10.00 -7.16 -11.82
C ALA A 191 -11.14 -7.44 -12.83
N TYR A 192 -12.03 -6.47 -13.01
CA TYR A 192 -13.17 -6.49 -13.92
C TYR A 192 -14.23 -7.58 -13.63
N ALA A 193 -14.16 -8.23 -12.46
CA ALA A 193 -15.25 -9.07 -11.97
C ALA A 193 -16.47 -8.22 -11.55
N SER A 194 -17.60 -8.89 -11.32
CA SER A 194 -18.85 -8.29 -10.82
C SER A 194 -19.00 -8.38 -9.30
N LEU A 195 -17.91 -8.65 -8.59
CA LEU A 195 -17.83 -8.73 -7.12
C LEU A 195 -18.01 -7.34 -6.48
N PRO A 196 -18.08 -7.24 -5.14
CA PRO A 196 -18.09 -5.95 -4.46
C PRO A 196 -16.95 -5.03 -4.90
N PHE A 197 -17.29 -3.84 -5.39
CA PHE A 197 -16.35 -2.99 -6.13
C PHE A 197 -15.47 -2.12 -5.23
N ASP A 198 -15.80 -1.98 -3.94
CA ASP A 198 -14.97 -1.29 -2.94
C ASP A 198 -14.61 -2.20 -1.75
N PRO A 199 -13.76 -3.23 -1.94
CA PRO A 199 -13.26 -4.03 -0.84
C PRO A 199 -12.26 -3.26 0.03
N PHE A 200 -11.83 -2.06 -0.37
CA PHE A 200 -10.81 -1.30 0.35
C PHE A 200 -11.34 -0.71 1.65
N THR A 201 -12.49 -0.04 1.59
CA THR A 201 -13.12 0.58 2.77
C THR A 201 -13.26 -0.40 3.94
N PRO A 202 -13.90 -1.58 3.79
CA PRO A 202 -14.08 -2.49 4.92
C PRO A 202 -12.81 -3.22 5.38
N PHE A 203 -11.81 -3.41 4.51
CA PHE A 203 -10.71 -4.34 4.80
C PHE A 203 -9.31 -3.74 4.83
N LEU A 204 -9.01 -2.68 4.07
CA LEU A 204 -7.71 -2.02 4.04
C LEU A 204 -7.70 -0.68 4.77
N ASP A 205 -8.88 -0.12 5.04
CA ASP A 205 -9.04 1.06 5.87
C ASP A 205 -9.62 0.67 7.23
N GLN A 206 -10.82 0.10 7.24
CA GLN A 206 -11.38 -0.54 8.44
C GLN A 206 -10.73 -1.91 8.69
N ALA A 207 -11.25 -2.65 9.66
CA ALA A 207 -10.71 -3.92 10.09
C ALA A 207 -11.73 -5.06 10.09
N ASN A 208 -12.66 -5.07 9.13
CA ASN A 208 -13.65 -6.15 9.04
C ASN A 208 -13.00 -7.52 8.86
N GLU A 209 -13.70 -8.56 9.33
CA GLU A 209 -13.25 -9.94 9.26
C GLU A 209 -13.23 -10.45 7.81
N ILE A 210 -12.11 -11.05 7.42
CA ILE A 210 -11.88 -11.60 6.07
C ILE A 210 -12.23 -13.10 6.06
N ARG A 211 -12.09 -13.80 7.20
CA ARG A 211 -12.31 -15.25 7.29
C ARG A 211 -13.80 -15.57 7.22
N VAL A 212 -14.16 -16.47 6.31
CA VAL A 212 -15.54 -16.97 6.14
C VAL A 212 -15.64 -18.50 6.21
N ILE A 213 -14.52 -19.22 6.07
CA ILE A 213 -14.49 -20.68 6.05
C ILE A 213 -14.48 -21.23 7.49
N GLY A 214 -15.39 -22.17 7.77
CA GLY A 214 -15.49 -22.81 9.09
C GLY A 214 -14.33 -23.78 9.36
N ASN A 215 -14.03 -24.00 10.65
CA ASN A 215 -12.95 -24.88 11.09
C ASN A 215 -13.39 -26.33 11.35
N ALA A 216 -14.68 -26.63 11.25
CA ALA A 216 -15.22 -27.98 11.40
C ALA A 216 -15.84 -28.46 10.09
N ALA A 217 -15.85 -29.79 9.89
CA ALA A 217 -16.43 -30.41 8.71
C ALA A 217 -17.97 -30.32 8.67
N LEU A 218 -18.61 -30.41 9.83
CA LEU A 218 -20.07 -30.26 9.98
C LEU A 218 -20.41 -28.83 10.41
N PRO A 219 -21.63 -28.33 10.10
CA PRO A 219 -22.08 -27.02 10.57
C PRO A 219 -21.95 -26.90 12.10
N SER A 220 -21.07 -26.00 12.55
CA SER A 220 -20.75 -25.82 13.97
C SER A 220 -20.65 -24.34 14.34
N GLY A 221 -21.73 -23.59 14.16
CA GLY A 221 -21.80 -22.18 14.61
C GLY A 221 -21.05 -21.16 13.76
N ASN A 222 -20.54 -21.52 12.57
CA ASN A 222 -20.07 -20.52 11.60
C ASN A 222 -21.27 -19.80 10.98
N LEU A 223 -21.39 -18.50 11.26
CA LEU A 223 -22.49 -17.64 10.78
C LEU A 223 -22.08 -16.79 9.56
N ALA A 224 -20.90 -17.02 8.98
CA ALA A 224 -20.47 -16.31 7.78
C ALA A 224 -21.43 -16.57 6.61
N SER A 225 -21.80 -15.51 5.91
CA SER A 225 -22.70 -15.53 4.76
C SER A 225 -21.96 -15.65 3.44
N ILE A 226 -22.68 -16.06 2.39
CA ILE A 226 -22.14 -16.08 1.02
C ILE A 226 -21.77 -14.66 0.57
N LYS A 227 -22.55 -13.63 0.97
CA LYS A 227 -22.19 -12.24 0.68
C LYS A 227 -20.83 -11.88 1.26
N GLN A 228 -20.56 -12.21 2.52
CA GLN A 228 -19.23 -11.99 3.11
C GLN A 228 -18.13 -12.73 2.34
N ALA A 229 -18.42 -13.92 1.80
CA ALA A 229 -17.49 -14.64 0.94
C ALA A 229 -17.21 -13.89 -0.39
N GLU A 230 -18.23 -13.28 -1.01
CA GLU A 230 -18.06 -12.43 -2.20
C GLU A 230 -17.18 -11.20 -1.90
N TRP A 231 -17.38 -10.55 -0.76
CA TRP A 231 -16.55 -9.42 -0.32
C TRP A 231 -15.09 -9.82 -0.08
N THR A 232 -14.86 -10.93 0.64
CA THR A 232 -13.52 -11.49 0.79
C THR A 232 -12.91 -11.85 -0.56
N TYR A 233 -13.69 -12.41 -1.48
CA TYR A 233 -13.19 -12.75 -2.80
C TYR A 233 -12.82 -11.51 -3.62
N GLY A 234 -13.63 -10.45 -3.56
CA GLY A 234 -13.31 -9.15 -4.18
C GLY A 234 -11.99 -8.57 -3.67
N LEU A 235 -11.76 -8.62 -2.35
CA LEU A 235 -10.47 -8.24 -1.76
C LEU A 235 -9.31 -9.09 -2.30
N MET A 236 -9.48 -10.42 -2.38
CA MET A 236 -8.42 -11.31 -2.88
C MET A 236 -8.11 -11.05 -4.35
N MET A 237 -9.12 -10.77 -5.19
CA MET A 237 -8.92 -10.38 -6.60
C MET A 237 -8.08 -9.10 -6.70
N GLN A 238 -8.38 -8.12 -5.85
CA GLN A 238 -7.61 -6.87 -5.80
C GLN A 238 -6.16 -7.11 -5.38
N ILE A 239 -5.91 -7.94 -4.35
CA ILE A 239 -4.55 -8.25 -3.89
C ILE A 239 -3.76 -8.95 -5.01
N SER A 240 -4.39 -9.93 -5.69
CA SER A 240 -3.78 -10.63 -6.82
C SER A 240 -3.41 -9.68 -7.96
N ASP A 241 -4.33 -8.81 -8.38
CA ASP A 241 -4.11 -7.83 -9.45
C ASP A 241 -3.01 -6.82 -9.07
N ALA A 242 -3.06 -6.27 -7.86
CA ALA A 242 -2.08 -5.30 -7.38
C ALA A 242 -0.64 -5.81 -7.37
N LEU A 243 -0.46 -7.12 -7.11
CA LEU A 243 0.85 -7.78 -7.08
C LEU A 243 1.22 -8.42 -8.43
N GLY A 244 0.32 -8.46 -9.41
CA GLY A 244 0.55 -9.14 -10.69
C GLY A 244 0.73 -10.66 -10.55
N VAL A 245 0.00 -11.27 -9.62
CA VAL A 245 0.09 -12.71 -9.28
C VAL A 245 -1.29 -13.37 -9.28
N ASN A 246 -1.33 -14.71 -9.24
CA ASN A 246 -2.56 -15.46 -9.06
C ASN A 246 -2.74 -15.95 -7.61
N CYS A 247 -3.88 -16.60 -7.32
CA CYS A 247 -4.21 -17.13 -5.99
C CYS A 247 -3.15 -18.10 -5.43
N THR A 248 -2.49 -18.87 -6.31
CA THR A 248 -1.51 -19.89 -5.94
C THR A 248 -0.20 -19.31 -5.41
N PHE A 249 0.01 -18.01 -5.61
CA PHE A 249 1.08 -17.26 -4.97
C PHE A 249 1.01 -17.32 -3.44
N CYS A 250 -0.20 -17.40 -2.88
CA CYS A 250 -0.45 -17.44 -1.44
C CYS A 250 -1.10 -18.75 -0.97
N HIS A 251 -1.92 -19.40 -1.79
CA HIS A 251 -2.82 -20.47 -1.36
C HIS A 251 -2.65 -21.77 -2.15
N ASN A 252 -2.92 -22.89 -1.48
CA ASN A 252 -3.43 -24.07 -2.16
C ASN A 252 -4.96 -23.95 -2.22
N SER A 253 -5.54 -23.79 -3.41
CA SER A 253 -6.97 -23.49 -3.59
C SER A 253 -7.91 -24.61 -3.14
N ARG A 254 -7.41 -25.84 -2.95
CA ARG A 254 -8.20 -26.91 -2.32
C ARG A 254 -8.61 -26.59 -0.88
N SER A 255 -7.87 -25.68 -0.22
CA SER A 255 -8.19 -25.19 1.12
C SER A 255 -7.56 -23.81 1.37
N PHE A 256 -8.33 -22.75 1.06
CA PHE A 256 -7.88 -21.37 1.25
C PHE A 256 -7.62 -20.98 2.72
N PHE A 257 -8.25 -21.66 3.70
CA PHE A 257 -8.08 -21.32 5.11
C PHE A 257 -6.83 -21.98 5.73
N ALA A 258 -6.40 -23.14 5.22
CA ALA A 258 -5.32 -23.95 5.78
C ALA A 258 -3.94 -23.28 5.64
N TRP A 259 -3.40 -22.79 6.76
CA TRP A 259 -2.10 -22.11 6.80
C TRP A 259 -0.91 -23.05 6.54
N ASP A 260 -1.00 -24.29 7.00
CA ASP A 260 -0.02 -25.37 6.79
C ASP A 260 0.12 -25.79 5.32
N GLN A 261 -0.84 -25.42 4.47
CA GLN A 261 -0.83 -25.67 3.02
C GLN A 261 -0.72 -24.39 2.19
N SER A 262 -0.55 -23.25 2.85
CA SER A 262 -0.31 -21.97 2.20
C SER A 262 1.18 -21.77 1.95
N THR A 263 1.52 -20.82 1.07
CA THR A 263 2.92 -20.43 0.88
C THR A 263 3.34 -19.39 1.94
N PRO A 264 4.64 -19.16 2.17
CA PRO A 264 5.11 -18.12 3.09
C PRO A 264 4.61 -16.71 2.75
N GLN A 265 4.30 -16.45 1.47
CA GLN A 265 3.79 -15.17 0.97
C GLN A 265 2.45 -14.81 1.61
N ARG A 266 1.63 -15.79 1.98
CA ARG A 266 0.38 -15.54 2.71
C ARG A 266 0.63 -14.92 4.08
N THR A 267 1.71 -15.30 4.76
CA THR A 267 2.11 -14.70 6.04
C THR A 267 2.55 -13.24 5.85
N THR A 268 3.38 -12.96 4.84
CA THR A 268 3.77 -11.58 4.49
C THR A 268 2.53 -10.73 4.15
N ALA A 269 1.61 -11.26 3.34
CA ALA A 269 0.37 -10.56 2.98
C ALA A 269 -0.54 -10.32 4.20
N TRP A 270 -0.55 -11.22 5.18
CA TRP A 270 -1.30 -11.04 6.42
C TRP A 270 -0.84 -9.81 7.20
N TYR A 271 0.48 -9.62 7.34
CA TYR A 271 1.06 -8.42 7.94
C TYR A 271 0.85 -7.19 7.06
N ALA A 272 0.96 -7.34 5.73
CA ALA A 272 0.71 -6.25 4.79
C ALA A 272 -0.68 -5.62 4.93
N ILE A 273 -1.72 -6.44 5.16
CA ILE A 273 -3.08 -5.93 5.40
C ILE A 273 -3.12 -5.03 6.65
N ARG A 274 -2.45 -5.41 7.74
CA ARG A 274 -2.43 -4.59 8.97
C ARG A 274 -1.58 -3.34 8.78
N HIS A 275 -0.47 -3.46 8.05
CA HIS A 275 0.38 -2.34 7.72
C HIS A 275 -0.37 -1.27 6.92
N VAL A 276 -1.14 -1.66 5.90
CA VAL A 276 -1.94 -0.72 5.10
C VAL A 276 -3.04 -0.06 5.96
N ARG A 277 -3.67 -0.82 6.88
CA ARG A 277 -4.62 -0.25 7.84
C ARG A 277 -3.96 0.80 8.73
N GLU A 278 -2.77 0.52 9.28
CA GLU A 278 -2.02 1.50 10.08
C GLU A 278 -1.70 2.75 9.26
N ILE A 279 -1.21 2.59 8.02
CA ILE A 279 -0.93 3.72 7.12
C ILE A 279 -2.18 4.59 6.96
N ASN A 280 -3.31 3.98 6.61
CA ASN A 280 -4.54 4.73 6.36
C ASN A 280 -5.07 5.41 7.62
N GLN A 281 -5.18 4.69 8.74
CA GLN A 281 -5.77 5.18 9.98
C GLN A 281 -4.88 6.17 10.72
N GLU A 282 -3.59 5.89 10.85
CA GLU A 282 -2.70 6.69 11.69
C GLU A 282 -2.01 7.82 10.92
N TYR A 283 -1.85 7.71 9.60
CA TYR A 283 -1.08 8.68 8.82
C TYR A 283 -1.92 9.47 7.82
N ILE A 284 -2.82 8.83 7.09
CA ILE A 284 -3.56 9.52 6.01
C ILE A 284 -4.81 10.22 6.54
N TRP A 285 -5.66 9.53 7.30
CA TRP A 285 -6.90 10.11 7.84
C TRP A 285 -6.68 11.38 8.67
N PRO A 286 -5.69 11.44 9.60
CA PRO A 286 -5.44 12.66 10.37
C PRO A 286 -5.01 13.86 9.51
N LEU A 287 -4.53 13.63 8.29
CA LEU A 287 -4.19 14.71 7.35
C LEU A 287 -5.40 15.26 6.59
N ASN A 288 -6.59 14.66 6.72
CA ASN A 288 -7.75 15.08 5.95
C ASN A 288 -8.15 16.55 6.21
N GLU A 289 -7.90 17.08 7.40
CA GLU A 289 -8.19 18.48 7.73
C GLU A 289 -7.29 19.48 7.00
N VAL A 290 -6.03 19.13 6.75
CA VAL A 290 -5.05 20.00 6.07
C VAL A 290 -5.01 19.78 4.56
N LEU A 291 -5.51 18.63 4.08
CA LEU A 291 -5.57 18.32 2.66
C LEU A 291 -6.65 19.16 1.95
N PRO A 292 -6.34 19.77 0.80
CA PRO A 292 -7.34 20.51 0.03
C PRO A 292 -8.37 19.55 -0.57
N ALA A 293 -9.54 20.09 -0.96
CA ALA A 293 -10.64 19.30 -1.55
C ALA A 293 -10.23 18.51 -2.79
N THR A 294 -9.20 18.95 -3.53
CA THR A 294 -8.63 18.25 -4.71
C THR A 294 -7.88 16.95 -4.37
N ARG A 295 -7.84 16.57 -3.09
CA ARG A 295 -7.22 15.34 -2.55
C ARG A 295 -8.23 14.47 -1.81
N LYS A 296 -9.53 14.73 -2.02
CA LYS A 296 -10.63 14.04 -1.37
C LYS A 296 -11.56 13.46 -2.42
N GLY A 297 -12.16 12.33 -2.08
CA GLY A 297 -13.18 11.67 -2.87
C GLY A 297 -14.54 12.39 -2.79
N PRO A 298 -15.53 11.88 -3.52
CA PRO A 298 -16.89 12.44 -3.52
C PRO A 298 -17.55 12.43 -2.13
N LEU A 299 -17.11 11.56 -1.24
CA LEU A 299 -17.61 11.45 0.14
C LEU A 299 -16.77 12.25 1.16
N GLY A 300 -15.79 13.03 0.70
CA GLY A 300 -14.94 13.88 1.56
C GLY A 300 -13.80 13.14 2.26
N ASP A 301 -13.62 11.86 1.95
CA ASP A 301 -12.55 11.01 2.45
C ASP A 301 -11.25 11.25 1.65
N PRO A 302 -10.07 11.26 2.28
CA PRO A 302 -8.82 11.59 1.60
C PRO A 302 -8.36 10.47 0.66
N TYR A 303 -7.53 10.78 -0.32
CA TYR A 303 -6.83 9.76 -1.11
C TYR A 303 -5.98 8.86 -0.20
N ARG A 304 -6.25 7.54 -0.22
CA ARG A 304 -5.66 6.54 0.68
C ARG A 304 -4.79 5.52 -0.05
N VAL A 305 -4.13 4.69 0.76
CA VAL A 305 -3.16 3.67 0.34
C VAL A 305 -3.83 2.30 0.24
N SER A 306 -3.50 1.56 -0.81
CA SER A 306 -3.83 0.14 -0.98
C SER A 306 -2.58 -0.62 -1.44
N CYS A 307 -2.71 -1.91 -1.74
CA CYS A 307 -1.59 -2.72 -2.22
C CYS A 307 -0.99 -2.14 -3.53
N VAL A 308 -1.84 -1.68 -4.46
CA VAL A 308 -1.39 -1.20 -5.77
C VAL A 308 -0.64 0.13 -5.69
N THR A 309 -0.87 0.93 -4.65
CA THR A 309 -0.12 2.19 -4.40
C THR A 309 1.38 1.97 -4.43
N CYS A 310 1.85 0.86 -3.84
CA CYS A 310 3.26 0.50 -3.79
C CYS A 310 3.65 -0.52 -4.87
N HIS A 311 2.86 -1.60 -5.02
CA HIS A 311 3.24 -2.77 -5.81
C HIS A 311 3.13 -2.55 -7.32
N GLN A 312 2.10 -1.81 -7.77
CA GLN A 312 1.95 -1.38 -9.17
C GLN A 312 2.10 -2.52 -10.20
N GLY A 313 1.46 -3.66 -9.91
CA GLY A 313 1.46 -4.86 -10.78
C GLY A 313 2.71 -5.73 -10.66
N ALA A 314 3.57 -5.49 -9.66
CA ALA A 314 4.75 -6.29 -9.38
C ALA A 314 4.69 -6.95 -8.00
N TYR A 315 5.14 -8.21 -7.91
CA TYR A 315 5.12 -9.00 -6.66
C TYR A 315 5.95 -8.38 -5.52
N LYS A 316 6.89 -7.51 -5.87
CA LYS A 316 7.56 -6.56 -4.97
C LYS A 316 7.62 -5.19 -5.65
N PRO A 317 7.42 -4.08 -4.91
CA PRO A 317 7.60 -2.74 -5.47
C PRO A 317 8.97 -2.61 -6.12
N LEU A 318 9.02 -2.07 -7.35
CA LEU A 318 10.27 -1.90 -8.12
C LEU A 318 11.09 -3.21 -8.25
N TYR A 319 10.40 -4.36 -8.32
CA TYR A 319 11.00 -5.69 -8.33
C TYR A 319 11.98 -5.95 -7.17
N GLY A 320 11.76 -5.28 -6.03
CA GLY A 320 12.59 -5.44 -4.83
C GLY A 320 13.88 -4.62 -4.83
N ALA A 321 13.99 -3.57 -5.65
CA ALA A 321 15.12 -2.64 -5.60
C ALA A 321 15.28 -2.03 -4.19
N GLN A 322 16.45 -2.25 -3.58
CA GLN A 322 16.73 -1.82 -2.20
C GLN A 322 17.21 -0.38 -2.14
N MET A 323 16.31 0.58 -2.37
CA MET A 323 16.65 2.02 -2.31
C MET A 323 16.99 2.49 -0.90
N LEU A 324 16.38 1.89 0.14
CA LEU A 324 16.55 2.31 1.53
C LEU A 324 18.02 2.30 2.00
N LYS A 325 18.81 1.32 1.54
CA LYS A 325 20.22 1.16 1.96
C LYS A 325 21.07 2.41 1.70
N ASP A 326 20.70 3.19 0.68
CA ASP A 326 21.43 4.39 0.27
C ASP A 326 20.91 5.65 1.00
N TYR A 327 19.84 5.55 1.78
CA TYR A 327 19.19 6.66 2.51
C TYR A 327 18.82 6.23 3.94
N PRO A 328 19.82 5.96 4.82
CA PRO A 328 19.60 5.38 6.14
C PRO A 328 18.72 6.24 7.07
N ALA A 329 18.62 7.55 6.80
CA ALA A 329 17.71 8.46 7.48
C ALA A 329 16.23 8.03 7.41
N LEU A 330 15.85 7.20 6.43
CA LEU A 330 14.50 6.68 6.27
C LEU A 330 14.26 5.35 7.00
N ALA A 331 15.30 4.72 7.58
CA ALA A 331 15.19 3.37 8.14
C ALA A 331 14.44 3.31 9.48
N GLY A 332 14.26 4.45 10.12
CA GLY A 332 13.62 4.60 11.42
C GLY A 332 14.05 5.92 12.05
N PRO A 333 13.42 6.33 13.16
CA PRO A 333 13.96 7.40 13.98
C PRO A 333 15.40 7.02 14.37
N THR A 334 16.37 7.91 14.14
CA THR A 334 17.57 7.87 14.97
C THR A 334 17.05 8.02 16.40
N LEU A 335 17.25 6.97 17.20
CA LEU A 335 16.64 6.84 18.53
C LEU A 335 16.71 8.17 19.28
N ILE A 336 15.57 8.87 19.39
CA ILE A 336 15.30 9.63 20.59
C ILE A 336 15.29 8.54 21.65
N ALA A 337 16.35 8.47 22.46
CA ALA A 337 16.28 7.75 23.71
C ALA A 337 14.99 8.22 24.37
N ALA A 338 14.03 7.30 24.53
CA ALA A 338 12.80 7.61 25.25
C ALA A 338 13.19 8.38 26.52
N PRO A 339 12.46 9.44 26.91
CA PRO A 339 12.64 10.00 28.24
C PRO A 339 12.55 8.79 29.17
N ALA A 340 13.59 8.57 29.98
CA ALA A 340 13.63 7.47 30.92
C ALA A 340 12.29 7.44 31.64
N GLU A 341 11.55 6.34 31.46
CA GLU A 341 10.31 6.09 32.16
C GLU A 341 10.63 6.32 33.63
N ALA A 342 10.03 7.36 34.21
CA ALA A 342 10.27 7.70 35.60
C ALA A 342 9.97 6.44 36.41
N ALA A 343 10.98 5.96 37.15
CA ALA A 343 10.86 4.77 37.96
C ALA A 343 9.55 4.84 38.76
N PRO A 344 8.78 3.72 38.86
CA PRO A 344 7.55 3.71 39.62
C PRO A 344 7.81 4.24 41.02
N VAL A 345 7.11 5.30 41.40
CA VAL A 345 7.12 5.77 42.79
C VAL A 345 6.45 4.67 43.60
N GLU A 346 7.26 4.02 44.43
CA GLU A 346 6.80 3.00 45.37
C GLU A 346 5.70 3.61 46.27
N PRO A 347 4.51 3.00 46.36
CA PRO A 347 3.44 3.55 47.17
C PRO A 347 3.88 3.52 48.65
N ALA A 348 3.76 4.68 49.31
CA ALA A 348 4.06 4.81 50.72
C ALA A 348 3.28 3.77 51.54
N ALA A 349 4.02 3.06 52.40
CA ALA A 349 3.45 2.04 53.28
C ALA A 349 2.29 2.61 54.13
N PRO A 350 1.19 1.86 54.30
CA PRO A 350 0.07 2.33 55.10
C PRO A 350 0.47 2.51 56.56
N ALA A 351 0.04 3.62 57.14
CA ALA A 351 0.25 3.92 58.56
C ALA A 351 -0.36 2.83 59.44
N PRO A 352 0.31 2.43 60.54
CA PRO A 352 -0.18 1.36 61.41
C PRO A 352 -1.50 1.77 62.09
N ALA A 353 -2.48 0.86 62.02
CA ALA A 353 -3.78 1.03 62.64
C ALA A 353 -3.65 1.11 64.17
N ALA A 354 -4.27 2.13 64.77
CA ALA A 354 -4.39 2.27 66.21
C ALA A 354 -5.26 1.11 66.77
N GLN A 355 -4.70 0.36 67.72
CA GLN A 355 -5.44 -0.67 68.43
C GLN A 355 -6.50 -0.04 69.34
N PRO A 356 -7.75 -0.53 69.35
CA PRO A 356 -8.71 -0.13 70.36
C PRO A 356 -8.32 -0.74 71.71
N LYS A 357 -8.21 0.11 72.73
CA LYS A 357 -8.17 -0.29 74.14
C LYS A 357 -9.50 -0.96 74.49
N GLN A 358 -9.46 -2.19 74.99
CA GLN A 358 -10.53 -2.73 75.83
C GLN A 358 -9.95 -3.43 77.06
N MET A 359 -10.73 -3.28 78.12
CA MET A 359 -10.47 -3.56 79.54
C MET A 359 -10.24 -5.03 79.86
#